data_AF-A0A9E1W5G0-F1
#
_entry.id   AF-A0A9E1W5G0-F1
#
_cell.length_a   1.000
_cell.length_b   1.000
_cell.length_c   1.000
_cell.angle_alpha   90.00
_cell.angle_beta   90.00
_cell.angle_gamma   90.00
#
_symmetry.space_group_name_H-M   'P 1'
#
loop_
_entity.id
_entity.type
_entity.pdbx_description
1 polymer ?
#
loop_
_entity_poly.entity_id
_entity_poly.type
_entity_poly.pdbx_seq_one_letter_code
_entity_poly.pdbx_strand_id
1 'polypeptide(L)'
;MSDALDHPPEAPHDVRFEVMHMRWLNLTFLHWQFDPEQVQPILPDDLTVDTFDGAAWVGLVPFEMEVQLPGGIPIPREGSFPETNVRTYVRGPDGTPGVWFCSLEAGRLSATAVARATYGLPYFWAEMTAEHQGPDWTYRSRRKWPGPRGARCDVDITAGDGIEEHS
;
A
#
# COMPACT_ATOMS: atom_id res chain seq x y z
N MET A 1 22.43 12.08 -12.01
CA MET A 1 22.48 13.49 -11.57
C MET A 1 21.10 13.81 -11.02
N SER A 2 21.06 14.12 -9.72
CA SER A 2 19.94 14.57 -8.88
C SER A 2 18.58 14.77 -9.57
N ASP A 3 17.66 13.85 -9.29
CA ASP A 3 16.21 14.11 -9.34
C ASP A 3 15.63 13.81 -7.95
N ALA A 4 16.32 14.33 -6.93
CA ALA A 4 15.86 14.28 -5.56
C ALA A 4 14.57 15.10 -5.47
N LEU A 5 13.44 14.39 -5.47
CA LEU A 5 12.11 14.79 -4.98
C LEU A 5 11.96 16.30 -4.77
N ASP A 6 11.59 17.03 -5.84
CA ASP A 6 11.29 18.47 -5.80
C ASP A 6 9.96 18.78 -5.06
N HIS A 7 9.47 17.81 -4.28
CA HIS A 7 8.31 17.96 -3.41
C HIS A 7 8.80 18.01 -1.96
N PRO A 8 8.58 19.13 -1.24
CA PRO A 8 8.87 19.18 0.18
C PRO A 8 8.09 18.07 0.91
N PRO A 9 8.66 17.47 1.97
CA PRO A 9 7.97 16.44 2.77
C PRO A 9 6.78 16.99 3.56
N GLU A 10 6.59 18.31 3.54
CA GLU A 10 5.48 19.00 4.18
C GLU A 10 4.21 18.85 3.34
N ALA A 11 3.09 18.59 4.02
CA ALA A 11 1.80 18.61 3.37
C ALA A 11 1.59 19.98 2.69
N PRO A 12 1.11 20.02 1.43
CA PRO A 12 0.91 21.27 0.71
C PRO A 12 -0.13 22.20 1.36
N HIS A 13 -0.86 21.69 2.36
CA HIS A 13 -1.90 22.40 3.10
C HIS A 13 -1.83 22.09 4.60
N ASP A 14 -2.16 23.09 5.41
CA ASP A 14 -2.29 22.92 6.85
C ASP A 14 -3.38 21.89 7.20
N VAL A 15 -3.01 20.90 8.01
CA VAL A 15 -3.95 19.93 8.56
C VAL A 15 -4.79 20.60 9.64
N ARG A 16 -6.04 20.95 9.31
CA ARG A 16 -6.96 21.63 10.24
C ARG A 16 -7.56 20.72 11.30
N PHE A 17 -7.83 19.47 10.94
CA PHE A 17 -8.40 18.47 11.82
C PHE A 17 -7.76 17.13 11.54
N GLU A 18 -7.35 16.47 12.59
CA GLU A 18 -6.82 15.13 12.53
C GLU A 18 -8.00 14.13 12.49
N VAL A 19 -8.02 13.25 11.50
CA VAL A 19 -9.12 12.29 11.32
C VAL A 19 -8.76 10.92 11.89
N MET A 20 -7.50 10.52 11.76
CA MET A 20 -6.93 9.28 12.31
C MET A 20 -5.40 9.32 12.23
N HIS A 21 -4.74 8.52 13.07
CA HIS A 21 -3.33 8.15 12.88
C HIS A 21 -3.25 6.76 12.25
N MET A 22 -2.39 6.61 11.25
CA MET A 22 -2.08 5.32 10.65
C MET A 22 -0.57 5.08 10.76
N ARG A 23 -0.18 3.93 11.33
CA ARG A 23 1.21 3.48 11.38
C ARG A 23 1.34 2.20 10.58
N TRP A 24 2.25 2.20 9.63
CA TRP A 24 2.54 1.05 8.79
C TRP A 24 3.80 0.41 9.36
N LEU A 25 3.68 -0.85 9.76
CA LEU A 25 4.70 -1.60 10.47
C LEU A 25 5.13 -2.79 9.62
N ASN A 26 6.41 -3.17 9.73
CA ASN A 26 6.95 -4.40 9.15
C ASN A 26 6.62 -4.56 7.65
N LEU A 27 6.96 -3.53 6.87
CA LEU A 27 6.64 -3.48 5.45
C LEU A 27 7.59 -4.40 4.66
N THR A 28 7.00 -5.29 3.86
CA THR A 28 7.74 -6.06 2.86
C THR A 28 7.47 -5.47 1.48
N PHE A 29 8.51 -5.13 0.74
CA PHE A 29 8.38 -4.60 -0.61
C PHE A 29 8.80 -5.65 -1.64
N LEU A 30 7.83 -6.18 -2.40
CA LEU A 30 8.08 -7.05 -3.54
C LEU A 30 7.73 -6.29 -4.82
N HIS A 31 8.68 -6.18 -5.75
CA HIS A 31 8.48 -5.43 -7.00
C HIS A 31 8.87 -6.27 -8.20
N TRP A 32 8.09 -6.13 -9.27
CA TRP A 32 8.37 -6.75 -10.57
C TRP A 32 8.33 -5.69 -11.66
N GLN A 33 9.22 -5.86 -12.64
CA GLN A 33 9.25 -5.06 -13.86
C GLN A 33 8.20 -5.56 -14.83
N PHE A 34 7.52 -4.62 -15.47
CA PHE A 34 6.58 -4.86 -16.57
C PHE A 34 6.87 -3.89 -17.71
N ASP A 35 6.46 -4.29 -18.91
CA ASP A 35 6.39 -3.35 -20.03
C ASP A 35 5.34 -2.26 -19.69
N PRO A 36 5.69 -0.96 -19.79
CA PRO A 36 4.75 0.14 -19.56
C PRO A 36 3.43 -0.01 -20.32
N GLU A 37 3.46 -0.57 -21.54
CA GLU A 37 2.26 -0.78 -22.37
C GLU A 37 1.31 -1.84 -21.77
N GLN A 38 1.80 -2.73 -20.91
CA GLN A 38 0.95 -3.70 -20.20
C GLN A 38 0.25 -3.09 -18.99
N VAL A 39 0.86 -2.07 -18.38
CA VAL A 39 0.35 -1.44 -17.15
C VAL A 39 -0.59 -0.29 -17.49
N GLN A 40 -0.26 0.53 -18.48
CA GLN A 40 -1.07 1.70 -18.86
C GLN A 40 -2.58 1.42 -19.01
N PRO A 41 -3.05 0.30 -19.60
CA PRO A 41 -4.47 0.02 -19.77
C PRO A 41 -5.27 -0.20 -18.47
N ILE A 42 -4.61 -0.38 -17.31
CA ILE A 42 -5.30 -0.56 -16.01
C ILE A 42 -5.53 0.77 -15.29
N LEU A 43 -4.99 1.86 -15.82
CA LEU A 43 -5.07 3.20 -15.26
C LEU A 43 -6.25 3.98 -15.86
N PRO A 44 -6.83 4.92 -15.12
CA PRO A 44 -7.67 5.98 -15.69
C PRO A 44 -6.95 6.75 -16.81
N ASP A 45 -7.72 7.26 -17.78
CA ASP A 45 -7.19 7.93 -18.98
C ASP A 45 -6.36 9.19 -18.69
N ASP A 46 -6.56 9.81 -17.53
CA ASP A 46 -5.84 11.02 -17.09
C ASP A 46 -4.52 10.72 -16.36
N LEU A 47 -4.19 9.44 -16.15
CA LEU A 47 -2.93 9.01 -15.54
C LEU A 47 -2.01 8.36 -16.58
N THR A 48 -0.74 8.71 -16.53
CA THR A 48 0.32 8.02 -17.30
C THR A 48 1.13 7.14 -16.37
N VAL A 49 1.48 5.93 -16.80
CA VAL A 49 2.38 5.07 -16.02
C VAL A 49 3.75 5.74 -15.85
N ASP A 50 4.26 5.79 -14.62
CA ASP A 50 5.61 6.30 -14.37
C ASP A 50 6.61 5.15 -14.52
N THR A 51 7.76 5.46 -15.11
CA THR A 51 8.77 4.45 -15.43
C THR A 51 10.08 4.75 -14.75
N PHE A 52 10.78 3.70 -14.34
CA PHE A 52 12.12 3.78 -13.81
C PHE A 52 12.97 2.75 -14.54
N ASP A 53 14.10 3.21 -15.11
CA ASP A 53 14.96 2.41 -15.98
C ASP A 53 14.21 1.80 -17.18
N GLY A 54 13.28 2.58 -17.76
CA GLY A 54 12.48 2.18 -18.93
C GLY A 54 11.37 1.17 -18.65
N ALA A 55 11.22 0.70 -17.41
CA ALA A 55 10.19 -0.27 -17.02
C ALA A 55 9.12 0.37 -16.13
N ALA A 56 7.89 -0.15 -16.21
CA ALA A 56 6.88 0.08 -15.19
C ALA A 56 7.10 -0.89 -14.03
N TRP A 57 6.88 -0.42 -12.81
CA TRP A 57 7.11 -1.23 -11.60
C TRP A 57 5.79 -1.44 -10.86
N VAL A 58 5.42 -2.71 -10.71
CA VAL A 58 4.25 -3.12 -9.92
C VAL A 58 4.73 -3.72 -8.60
N GLY A 59 4.23 -3.17 -7.50
CA GLY A 59 4.56 -3.58 -6.15
C GLY A 59 3.43 -4.38 -5.49
N LEU A 60 3.80 -5.46 -4.81
CA LEU A 60 2.98 -6.15 -3.82
C LEU A 60 3.60 -5.89 -2.45
N VAL A 61 2.87 -5.17 -1.60
CA VAL A 61 3.38 -4.69 -0.32
C VAL A 61 2.51 -5.22 0.81
N PRO A 62 2.82 -6.40 1.40
CA PRO A 62 2.20 -6.84 2.64
C PRO A 62 2.86 -6.17 3.86
N PHE A 63 2.04 -5.77 4.82
CA PHE A 63 2.48 -5.09 6.04
C PHE A 63 1.43 -5.21 7.15
N GLU A 64 1.77 -4.74 8.35
CA GLU A 64 0.84 -4.60 9.47
C GLU A 64 0.42 -3.13 9.62
N MET A 65 -0.88 -2.89 9.66
CA MET A 65 -1.47 -1.57 9.88
C MET A 65 -1.85 -1.41 11.34
N GLU A 66 -1.52 -0.26 11.93
CA GLU A 66 -2.11 0.25 13.17
C GLU A 66 -2.90 1.53 12.92
N VAL A 67 -4.15 1.58 13.36
CA VAL A 67 -5.06 2.74 13.27
C VAL A 67 -5.44 3.20 14.67
N GLN A 68 -5.32 4.51 14.90
CA GLN A 68 -5.74 5.17 16.12
C GLN A 68 -6.69 6.32 15.78
N LEU A 69 -7.60 6.63 16.71
CA LEU A 69 -8.47 7.80 16.62
C LEU A 69 -7.67 9.09 16.89
N PRO A 70 -8.25 10.27 16.58
CA PRO A 70 -7.62 11.54 16.87
C PRO A 70 -7.13 11.68 18.30
N GLY A 71 -5.93 12.25 18.46
CA GLY A 71 -5.26 12.33 19.75
C GLY A 71 -4.62 11.01 20.22
N GLY A 72 -4.42 10.04 19.32
CA GLY A 72 -3.68 8.79 19.60
C GLY A 72 -4.46 7.77 20.43
N ILE A 73 -5.80 7.85 20.44
CA ILE A 73 -6.63 6.93 21.22
C ILE A 73 -6.65 5.57 20.49
N PRO A 74 -6.17 4.48 21.11
CA PRO A 74 -6.12 3.17 20.47
C PRO A 74 -7.52 2.62 20.25
N ILE A 75 -7.71 1.87 19.17
CA ILE A 75 -8.94 1.13 18.90
C ILE A 75 -8.70 -0.33 19.32
N PRO A 76 -9.18 -0.80 20.49
CA PRO A 76 -8.86 -2.13 20.98
C PRO A 76 -9.32 -3.21 20.00
N ARG A 77 -8.45 -4.18 19.71
CA ARG A 77 -8.65 -5.32 18.79
C ARG A 77 -8.88 -4.99 17.32
N GLU A 78 -9.50 -3.85 16.99
CA GLU A 78 -9.79 -3.46 15.60
C GLU A 78 -8.74 -2.52 15.01
N GLY A 79 -7.95 -1.87 15.86
CA GLY A 79 -6.92 -0.92 15.46
C GLY A 79 -5.65 -1.55 14.92
N SER A 80 -5.50 -2.89 14.94
CA SER A 80 -4.34 -3.55 14.33
C SER A 80 -4.79 -4.70 13.43
N PHE A 81 -4.25 -4.73 12.21
CA PHE A 81 -4.58 -5.74 11.21
C PHE A 81 -3.54 -5.80 10.07
N PRO A 82 -3.38 -6.95 9.42
CA PRO A 82 -2.57 -7.05 8.22
C PRO A 82 -3.26 -6.38 7.02
N GLU A 83 -2.47 -5.72 6.19
CA GLU A 83 -2.89 -5.14 4.92
C GLU A 83 -1.92 -5.56 3.79
N THR A 84 -2.40 -5.64 2.56
CA THR A 84 -1.56 -5.88 1.38
C THR A 84 -2.00 -4.95 0.27
N ASN A 85 -1.04 -4.25 -0.33
CA ASN A 85 -1.30 -3.32 -1.43
C ASN A 85 -0.74 -3.91 -2.72
N VAL A 86 -1.54 -3.91 -3.79
CA VAL A 86 -1.04 -4.02 -5.16
C VAL A 86 -1.07 -2.63 -5.77
N ARG A 87 0.08 -2.12 -6.19
CA ARG A 87 0.21 -0.73 -6.63
C ARG A 87 1.22 -0.54 -7.76
N THR A 88 1.09 0.54 -8.48
CA THR A 88 2.05 1.01 -9.50
C THR A 88 2.30 2.51 -9.35
N TYR A 89 3.34 3.00 -10.00
CA TYR A 89 3.70 4.41 -10.03
C TYR A 89 3.09 5.09 -11.26
N VAL A 90 2.61 6.32 -11.09
CA VAL A 90 1.91 7.08 -12.11
C VAL A 90 2.30 8.55 -12.07
N ARG A 91 2.02 9.26 -13.15
CA ARG A 91 2.04 10.72 -13.21
C ARG A 91 0.65 11.26 -13.54
N GLY A 92 0.26 12.33 -12.84
CA GLY A 92 -0.94 13.08 -13.12
C GLY A 92 -0.81 13.94 -14.39
N PRO A 93 -1.90 14.58 -14.84
CA PRO A 93 -1.91 15.43 -16.04
C PRO A 93 -0.91 16.60 -16.03
N ASP A 94 -0.52 17.06 -14.85
CA ASP A 94 0.47 18.12 -14.62
C ASP A 94 1.90 17.58 -14.38
N GLY A 95 2.10 16.26 -14.51
CA GLY A 95 3.37 15.59 -14.28
C GLY A 95 3.63 15.19 -12.83
N THR A 96 2.72 15.51 -11.90
CA THR A 96 2.87 15.21 -10.46
C THR A 96 3.01 13.69 -10.25
N PRO A 97 4.05 13.23 -9.56
CA PRO A 97 4.24 11.81 -9.27
C PRO A 97 3.19 11.31 -8.27
N GLY A 98 2.76 10.07 -8.44
CA GLY A 98 1.74 9.45 -7.61
C GLY A 98 1.85 7.94 -7.56
N VAL A 99 1.04 7.36 -6.68
CA VAL A 99 0.87 5.91 -6.54
C VAL A 99 -0.57 5.58 -6.88
N TRP A 100 -0.75 4.64 -7.81
CA TRP A 100 -2.05 4.06 -8.10
C TRP A 100 -2.20 2.73 -7.40
N PHE A 101 -3.26 2.58 -6.60
CA PHE A 101 -3.58 1.31 -5.95
C PHE A 101 -4.50 0.49 -6.85
N CYS A 102 -4.03 -0.66 -7.33
CA CYS A 102 -4.86 -1.63 -8.05
C CYS A 102 -5.76 -2.40 -7.09
N SER A 103 -5.25 -2.76 -5.90
CA SER A 103 -6.04 -3.34 -4.81
C SER A 103 -5.42 -3.05 -3.44
N LEU A 104 -6.29 -3.00 -2.44
CA LEU A 104 -5.93 -2.85 -1.03
C LEU A 104 -6.64 -3.95 -0.23
N GLU A 105 -6.00 -5.08 -0.01
CA GLU A 105 -6.51 -6.16 0.82
C GLU A 105 -6.33 -5.81 2.30
N ALA A 106 -7.41 -5.79 3.08
CA ALA A 106 -7.36 -5.54 4.52
C ALA A 106 -8.00 -6.70 5.32
N GLY A 107 -7.35 -7.07 6.42
CA GLY A 107 -7.82 -8.11 7.35
C GLY A 107 -9.09 -7.73 8.11
N ARG A 108 -9.53 -6.47 8.04
CA ARG A 108 -10.70 -5.95 8.77
C ARG A 108 -11.79 -5.48 7.81
N LEU A 109 -12.98 -6.08 7.96
CA LEU A 109 -14.16 -5.69 7.20
C LEU A 109 -14.62 -4.26 7.54
N SER A 110 -14.50 -3.86 8.81
CA SER A 110 -14.81 -2.50 9.29
C SER A 110 -13.93 -1.45 8.61
N ALA A 111 -12.61 -1.66 8.59
CA ALA A 111 -11.66 -0.80 7.88
C ALA A 111 -11.97 -0.74 6.37
N THR A 112 -12.23 -1.90 5.75
CA THR A 112 -12.63 -1.98 4.33
C THR A 112 -13.90 -1.17 4.04
N ALA A 113 -14.94 -1.34 4.88
CA ALA A 113 -16.22 -0.68 4.67
C ALA A 113 -16.11 0.85 4.82
N VAL A 114 -15.41 1.33 5.86
CA VAL A 114 -15.16 2.75 6.06
C VAL A 114 -14.37 3.31 4.88
N ALA A 115 -13.23 2.70 4.53
CA ALA A 115 -12.35 3.23 3.50
C ALA A 115 -13.02 3.32 2.12
N ARG A 116 -13.84 2.31 1.75
CA ARG A 116 -14.62 2.36 0.52
C ARG A 116 -15.70 3.45 0.54
N ALA A 117 -16.34 3.67 1.69
CA ALA A 117 -17.40 4.66 1.84
C ALA A 117 -16.86 6.11 1.84
N THR A 118 -15.62 6.32 2.29
CA THR A 118 -15.05 7.66 2.48
C THR A 118 -14.00 8.06 1.47
N TYR A 119 -13.13 7.14 1.02
CA TYR A 119 -11.94 7.47 0.23
C TYR A 119 -12.02 7.02 -1.24
N GLY A 120 -13.07 6.28 -1.63
CA GLY A 120 -13.21 5.76 -2.99
C GLY A 120 -12.11 4.77 -3.41
N LEU A 121 -11.28 4.33 -2.47
CA LEU A 121 -10.14 3.45 -2.73
C LEU A 121 -10.58 2.00 -2.95
N PRO A 122 -9.83 1.21 -3.73
CA PRO A 122 -10.16 -0.18 -4.05
C PRO A 122 -9.81 -1.12 -2.89
N TYR A 123 -10.42 -0.88 -1.73
CA TYR A 123 -10.31 -1.76 -0.57
C TYR A 123 -11.12 -3.04 -0.77
N PHE A 124 -10.50 -4.16 -0.41
CA PHE A 124 -11.07 -5.49 -0.38
C PHE A 124 -10.86 -6.12 0.99
N TRP A 125 -11.95 -6.57 1.60
CA TRP A 125 -11.88 -7.40 2.78
C TRP A 125 -11.33 -8.78 2.42
N ALA A 126 -10.29 -9.18 3.13
CA ALA A 126 -9.66 -10.47 3.01
C ALA A 126 -9.54 -11.15 4.38
N GLU A 127 -9.54 -12.49 4.36
CA GLU A 127 -9.04 -13.26 5.49
C GLU A 127 -7.52 -13.27 5.39
N MET A 128 -6.85 -12.78 6.43
CA MET A 128 -5.42 -12.50 6.39
C MET A 128 -4.71 -12.90 7.68
N THR A 129 -3.46 -13.33 7.53
CA THR A 129 -2.51 -13.51 8.63
C THR A 129 -1.18 -12.88 8.25
N ALA A 130 -0.50 -12.31 9.25
CA ALA A 130 0.88 -11.87 9.19
C ALA A 130 1.56 -12.43 10.43
N GLU A 131 2.57 -13.27 10.23
CA GLU A 131 3.28 -13.94 11.31
C GLU A 131 4.78 -13.78 11.08
N HIS A 132 5.53 -13.58 12.17
CA HIS A 132 6.99 -13.54 12.11
C HIS A 132 7.59 -14.55 13.10
N GLN A 133 8.74 -15.09 12.73
CA GLN A 133 9.59 -15.88 13.62
C GLN A 133 11.06 -15.52 13.35
N GLY A 134 11.62 -14.64 14.18
CA GLY A 134 12.96 -14.13 13.93
C GLY A 134 12.99 -13.31 12.64
N PRO A 135 13.88 -13.61 11.66
CA PRO A 135 13.92 -12.92 10.38
C PRO A 135 12.83 -13.38 9.40
N ASP A 136 12.17 -14.50 9.68
CA ASP A 136 11.20 -15.10 8.76
C ASP A 136 9.83 -14.44 8.93
N TRP A 137 9.22 -14.08 7.81
CA TRP A 137 7.88 -13.53 7.74
C TRP A 137 7.00 -14.37 6.81
N THR A 138 5.77 -14.58 7.25
CA THR A 138 4.73 -15.33 6.54
C THR A 138 3.49 -14.45 6.45
N TYR A 139 3.12 -14.06 5.23
CA TYR A 139 1.89 -13.34 4.95
C TYR A 139 0.94 -14.21 4.14
N ARG A 140 -0.33 -14.22 4.53
CA ARG A 140 -1.40 -14.92 3.80
C ARG A 140 -2.57 -13.96 3.63
N SER A 141 -3.18 -13.97 2.45
CA SER A 141 -4.40 -13.22 2.17
C SER A 141 -5.32 -13.99 1.23
N ARG A 142 -6.61 -13.99 1.55
CA ARG A 142 -7.68 -14.56 0.71
C ARG A 142 -8.85 -13.59 0.63
N ARG A 143 -9.03 -12.98 -0.53
CA ARG A 143 -10.09 -11.99 -0.77
C ARG A 143 -11.48 -12.60 -0.60
N LYS A 144 -12.29 -11.98 0.26
CA LYS A 144 -13.68 -12.37 0.54
C LYS A 144 -14.69 -11.44 -0.14
N TRP A 145 -14.43 -10.14 -0.13
CA TRP A 145 -15.36 -9.13 -0.66
C TRP A 145 -14.66 -7.78 -0.93
N PRO A 146 -15.08 -6.98 -1.91
CA PRO A 146 -16.00 -7.33 -3.00
C PRO A 146 -15.39 -8.37 -3.97
N GLY A 147 -16.18 -8.82 -4.94
CA GLY A 147 -15.71 -9.75 -5.96
C GLY A 147 -14.66 -9.12 -6.90
N PRO A 148 -13.94 -9.94 -7.69
CA PRO A 148 -14.01 -11.40 -7.74
C PRO A 148 -13.40 -12.03 -6.48
N ARG A 149 -14.06 -13.08 -5.95
CA ARG A 149 -13.59 -13.83 -4.78
C ARG A 149 -12.44 -14.76 -5.16
N GLY A 150 -11.57 -15.06 -4.20
CA GLY A 150 -10.54 -16.09 -4.38
C GLY A 150 -9.18 -15.59 -4.85
N ALA A 151 -9.00 -14.29 -5.09
CA ALA A 151 -7.67 -13.70 -5.17
C ALA A 151 -6.89 -14.05 -3.89
N ARG A 152 -5.67 -14.55 -4.05
CA ARG A 152 -4.83 -15.11 -2.99
C ARG A 152 -3.43 -14.52 -3.08
N CYS A 153 -2.87 -14.24 -1.92
CA CYS A 153 -1.46 -13.89 -1.75
C CYS A 153 -0.89 -14.85 -0.69
N ASP A 154 0.17 -15.56 -1.03
CA ASP A 154 1.01 -16.29 -0.08
C ASP A 154 2.44 -15.83 -0.27
N VAL A 155 3.00 -15.19 0.75
CA VAL A 155 4.36 -14.65 0.73
C VAL A 155 5.09 -15.21 1.93
N ASP A 156 6.22 -15.85 1.66
CA ASP A 156 7.19 -16.28 2.66
C ASP A 156 8.51 -15.58 2.32
N ILE A 157 9.07 -14.86 3.28
CA ILE A 157 10.35 -14.18 3.13
C ILE A 157 11.22 -14.45 4.35
N THR A 158 12.53 -14.35 4.14
CA THR A 158 13.51 -14.28 5.21
C THR A 158 14.24 -12.96 5.05
N ALA A 159 14.14 -12.09 6.06
CA ALA A 159 14.89 -10.85 6.09
C ALA A 159 16.40 -11.16 6.15
N GLY A 160 17.16 -10.57 5.22
CA GLY A 160 18.62 -10.59 5.29
C GLY A 160 19.14 -9.62 6.34
N ASP A 161 20.47 -9.47 6.37
CA ASP A 161 21.10 -8.48 7.23
C ASP A 161 20.62 -7.06 6.87
N GLY A 162 20.55 -6.20 7.89
CA GLY A 162 20.21 -4.79 7.70
C GLY A 162 21.21 -4.11 6.78
N ILE A 163 20.71 -3.27 5.88
CA ILE A 163 21.54 -2.41 5.04
C ILE A 163 21.90 -1.18 5.89
N GLU A 164 23.18 -0.83 5.98
CA GLU A 164 23.59 0.42 6.64
C GLU A 164 22.97 1.62 5.91
N GLU A 165 22.38 2.56 6.66
CA GLU A 165 21.81 3.78 6.08
C GLU A 165 22.91 4.58 5.37
N HIS A 166 22.81 4.71 4.05
CA HIS A 166 23.59 5.71 3.33
C HIS A 166 23.05 7.09 3.69
N SER A 167 23.82 7.80 4.54
CA SER A 167 23.57 9.18 4.97
C SER A 167 23.65 10.18 3.81
#